data_AF-A0A2S9FWJ1-F1
#
_entry.id   AF-A0A2S9FWJ1-F1
#
_cell.length_a   1.000
_cell.length_b   1.000
_cell.length_c   1.000
_cell.angle_alpha   90.00
_cell.angle_beta   90.00
_cell.angle_gamma   90.00
#
_symmetry.space_group_name_H-M   'P 1'
#
loop_
_entity.id
_entity.type
_entity.pdbx_description
1 polymer ?
#
loop_
_entity_poly.entity_id
_entity_poly.type
_entity_poly.pdbx_seq_one_letter_code
_entity_poly.pdbx_strand_id
1 'polypeptide(L)'
;ALDALAPEPDSLLFIENVGNLVCPAMFDLGENSKVVVISVTDGADKPLKYPHMFAAAGLVVINKTDLLPYVDFDVDACAGYARA
;
A
#
# COMPACT_ATOMS: atom_id res chain seq x y z
N ALA A 1 6.13 -22.23 -13.38
CA ALA A 1 5.71 -21.65 -12.11
C ALA A 1 6.76 -21.98 -11.07
N LEU A 2 6.81 -21.25 -9.95
CA LEU A 2 7.66 -21.65 -8.83
C LEU A 2 6.86 -22.64 -7.97
N ASP A 3 7.36 -23.86 -7.80
CA ASP A 3 6.58 -24.92 -7.14
C ASP A 3 6.73 -24.90 -5.61
N ALA A 4 7.87 -24.43 -5.09
CA ALA A 4 8.12 -24.24 -3.66
C ALA A 4 9.17 -23.15 -3.39
N LEU A 5 9.04 -22.49 -2.24
CA LEU A 5 10.06 -21.63 -1.64
C LEU A 5 10.69 -22.37 -0.46
N ALA A 6 12.00 -22.23 -0.26
CA ALA A 6 12.72 -22.78 0.89
C ALA A 6 13.63 -21.70 1.50
N PRO A 7 13.04 -20.64 2.11
CA PRO A 7 13.83 -19.62 2.78
C PRO A 7 14.46 -20.20 4.06
N GLU A 8 15.62 -19.67 4.44
CA GLU A 8 16.24 -19.98 5.73
C GLU A 8 15.31 -19.53 6.88
N PRO A 9 15.41 -20.14 8.08
CA PRO A 9 14.70 -19.65 9.26
C PRO A 9 14.93 -18.15 9.49
N ASP A 10 13.91 -17.47 10.03
CA ASP A 10 13.92 -16.02 10.32
C ASP A 10 14.13 -15.11 9.09
N SER A 11 13.87 -15.61 7.88
CA SER A 11 13.83 -14.79 6.67
C SER A 11 12.59 -13.90 6.60
N LEU A 12 12.70 -12.78 5.87
CA LEU A 12 11.58 -11.94 5.47
C LEU A 12 11.22 -12.19 4.01
N LEU A 13 9.95 -12.49 3.74
CA LEU A 13 9.40 -12.61 2.39
C LEU A 13 8.59 -11.36 2.03
N PHE A 14 9.01 -10.65 0.98
CA PHE A 14 8.23 -9.57 0.39
C PHE A 14 7.48 -10.08 -0.83
N ILE A 15 6.16 -9.84 -0.87
CA ILE A 15 5.30 -10.15 -2.02
C ILE A 15 4.91 -8.83 -2.68
N GLU A 16 5.47 -8.54 -3.85
CA GLU A 16 5.01 -7.43 -4.68
C GLU A 16 3.77 -7.88 -5.46
N ASN A 17 2.60 -7.36 -5.08
CA ASN A 17 1.34 -7.70 -5.73
C ASN A 17 1.18 -6.93 -7.06
N VAL A 18 0.16 -7.29 -7.84
CA VAL A 18 -0.23 -6.51 -9.03
C VAL A 18 -0.60 -5.08 -8.64
N GLY A 19 -0.19 -4.10 -9.46
CA GLY A 19 -0.44 -2.68 -9.22
C GLY A 19 -1.91 -2.27 -9.35
N ASN A 20 -2.72 -2.60 -8.34
CA ASN A 20 -4.17 -2.36 -8.31
C ASN A 20 -4.64 -2.15 -6.86
N LEU A 21 -5.49 -1.14 -6.62
CA LEU A 21 -6.02 -0.81 -5.28
C LEU A 21 -7.43 -1.37 -5.00
N VAL A 22 -7.96 -2.21 -5.89
CA VAL A 22 -9.30 -2.79 -5.76
C VAL A 22 -9.21 -4.29 -5.52
N CYS A 23 -8.73 -5.05 -6.51
CA CYS A 23 -8.74 -6.51 -6.44
C CYS A 23 -7.94 -7.06 -5.23
N PRO A 24 -6.70 -6.61 -4.97
CA PRO A 24 -5.87 -7.25 -3.95
C PRO A 24 -6.35 -7.05 -2.50
N ALA A 25 -7.30 -6.13 -2.26
CA ALA A 25 -7.92 -5.95 -0.95
C ALA A 25 -8.80 -7.15 -0.55
N MET A 26 -9.26 -7.93 -1.54
CA MET A 26 -10.19 -9.06 -1.35
C MET A 26 -9.51 -10.42 -1.29
N PHE A 27 -8.19 -10.50 -1.49
CA PHE A 27 -7.43 -11.75 -1.51
C PHE A 27 -6.40 -11.75 -0.39
N ASP A 28 -6.53 -12.72 0.50
CA ASP A 28 -5.52 -13.08 1.50
C ASP A 28 -4.52 -14.05 0.85
N LEU A 29 -3.23 -13.72 0.90
CA LEU A 29 -2.15 -14.57 0.39
C LEU A 29 -1.47 -15.36 1.51
N GLY A 30 -1.93 -15.22 2.77
CA GLY A 30 -1.31 -15.77 3.95
C GLY A 30 -0.16 -14.92 4.50
N GLU A 31 -0.05 -13.66 4.07
CA GLU A 31 0.95 -12.72 4.58
C GLU A 31 0.63 -12.24 6.00
N ASN A 32 1.68 -11.94 6.78
CA ASN A 32 1.51 -11.39 8.13
C ASN A 32 1.00 -9.94 8.15
N SER A 33 1.27 -9.16 7.10
CA SER A 33 0.82 -7.78 6.98
C SER A 33 0.80 -7.33 5.53
N LYS A 34 -0.18 -6.47 5.20
CA LYS A 34 -0.26 -5.77 3.92
C LYS A 34 0.32 -4.36 4.05
N VAL A 35 1.12 -3.98 3.08
CA VAL A 35 1.67 -2.61 2.94
C VAL A 35 1.10 -1.99 1.69
N VAL A 36 0.45 -0.82 1.84
CA VAL A 36 0.01 0.00 0.71
C VAL A 36 1.04 1.08 0.45
N VAL A 37 1.47 1.22 -0.81
CA VAL A 37 2.35 2.30 -1.24
C VAL A 37 1.56 3.19 -2.20
N ILE A 38 1.45 4.48 -1.87
CA ILE A 38 0.89 5.50 -2.75
C ILE A 38 1.93 6.56 -3.05
N SER A 39 1.91 7.13 -4.25
CA SER A 39 2.78 8.26 -4.59
C SER A 39 2.03 9.59 -4.41
N VAL A 40 2.74 10.66 -4.07
CA VAL A 40 2.14 12.01 -4.01
C VAL A 40 1.57 12.46 -5.36
N THR A 41 2.06 11.90 -6.47
CA THR A 41 1.53 12.11 -7.82
C THR A 41 0.14 11.54 -8.05
N ASP A 42 -0.33 10.65 -7.17
CA ASP A 42 -1.59 9.93 -7.36
C ASP A 42 -2.79 10.69 -6.76
N GLY A 43 -2.52 11.75 -5.99
CA GLY A 43 -3.51 12.57 -5.28
C GLY A 43 -3.84 12.07 -3.87
N ALA A 44 -4.13 13.01 -2.96
CA ALA A 44 -4.35 12.71 -1.54
C ALA A 44 -5.66 11.95 -1.24
N ASP A 45 -6.59 11.91 -2.20
CA ASP A 45 -7.94 11.34 -2.04
C ASP A 45 -8.03 9.82 -2.26
N LYS A 46 -6.91 9.15 -2.52
CA LYS A 46 -6.87 7.68 -2.72
C LYS A 46 -7.49 6.87 -1.58
N PRO A 47 -7.27 7.19 -0.30
CA PRO A 47 -7.89 6.40 0.77
C PRO A 47 -9.42 6.44 0.73
N LEU A 48 -10.00 7.59 0.36
CA LEU A 48 -11.45 7.73 0.21
C LEU A 48 -12.00 6.94 -0.99
N LYS A 49 -11.22 6.87 -2.09
CA LYS A 49 -11.62 6.14 -3.29
C LYS A 49 -11.48 4.62 -3.16
N TYR A 50 -10.55 4.15 -2.33
CA TYR A 50 -10.22 2.74 -2.18
C TYR A 50 -10.24 2.27 -0.73
N PRO A 51 -11.33 2.51 0.03
CA PRO A 51 -11.33 2.37 1.49
C PRO A 51 -10.97 0.96 1.97
N HIS A 52 -11.40 -0.08 1.24
CA HIS A 52 -11.08 -1.47 1.60
C HIS A 52 -9.58 -1.78 1.55
N MET A 53 -8.84 -1.22 0.60
CA MET A 53 -7.40 -1.44 0.49
C MET A 53 -6.65 -0.79 1.64
N PHE A 54 -7.03 0.43 2.00
CA PHE A 54 -6.40 1.16 3.10
C PHE A 54 -6.78 0.58 4.47
N ALA A 55 -8.02 0.13 4.65
CA ALA A 55 -8.46 -0.54 5.85
C ALA A 55 -7.78 -1.92 6.05
N ALA A 56 -7.44 -2.62 4.97
CA ALA A 56 -6.71 -3.89 5.03
C ALA A 56 -5.21 -3.72 5.27
N ALA A 57 -4.67 -2.52 5.09
CA ALA A 57 -3.25 -2.25 5.23
C ALA A 57 -2.84 -2.07 6.69
N GLY A 58 -1.78 -2.77 7.12
CA GLY A 58 -1.15 -2.51 8.42
C GLY A 58 -0.20 -1.31 8.39
N LEU A 59 0.27 -0.94 7.19
CA LEU A 59 1.16 0.18 6.94
C LEU A 59 0.79 0.84 5.61
N VAL A 60 0.75 2.17 5.61
CA VAL A 60 0.63 2.99 4.40
C VAL A 60 1.91 3.82 4.24
N VAL A 61 2.55 3.69 3.09
CA VAL A 61 3.75 4.45 2.71
C VAL A 61 3.35 5.52 1.70
N ILE A 62 3.59 6.79 2.05
CA ILE A 62 3.47 7.91 1.12
C ILE A 62 4.85 8.11 0.48
N ASN A 63 4.94 7.80 -0.82
CA ASN A 63 6.17 7.75 -1.59
C ASN A 63 6.32 8.97 -2.52
N LYS A 64 7.54 9.18 -3.03
CA LYS A 64 7.92 10.28 -3.93
C LYS A 64 7.72 11.66 -3.32
N THR A 65 7.94 11.81 -2.01
CA THR A 65 7.73 13.07 -1.27
C THR A 65 8.65 14.19 -1.74
N ASP A 66 9.74 13.87 -2.44
CA ASP A 66 10.57 14.82 -3.17
C ASP A 66 9.78 15.65 -4.20
N LEU A 67 8.63 15.15 -4.67
CA LEU A 67 7.78 15.83 -5.65
C LEU A 67 6.73 16.77 -5.05
N LEU A 68 6.61 16.85 -3.72
CA LEU A 68 5.62 17.72 -3.04
C LEU A 68 5.63 19.19 -3.51
N PRO A 69 6.78 19.82 -3.84
CA PRO A 69 6.79 21.19 -4.38
C PRO A 69 6.12 21.35 -5.76
N TYR A 70 5.84 20.24 -6.45
CA TYR A 70 5.36 20.24 -7.84
C TYR A 70 3.96 19.64 -8.01
N VAL A 71 3.35 19.13 -6.93
CA VAL A 71 2.02 18.51 -6.96
C VAL A 71 1.14 19.08 -5.85
N ASP A 72 -0.17 19.09 -6.10
CA ASP A 72 -1.16 19.45 -5.08
C ASP A 72 -1.51 18.21 -4.26
N PHE A 73 -0.75 17.99 -3.17
CA PHE A 73 -0.92 16.86 -2.28
C PHE A 73 -0.77 17.29 -0.82
N ASP A 74 -1.87 17.18 -0.06
CA ASP A 74 -1.87 17.38 1.38
C ASP A 74 -1.62 16.04 2.10
N VAL A 75 -0.44 15.95 2.73
CA VAL A 75 0.01 14.75 3.47
C VAL A 75 -0.85 14.48 4.69
N ASP A 76 -1.23 15.52 5.43
CA ASP A 76 -2.01 15.38 6.66
C ASP A 76 -3.45 14.96 6.34
N ALA A 77 -4.04 15.54 5.30
CA ALA A 77 -5.36 15.12 4.81
C ALA A 77 -5.33 13.66 4.36
N CYS A 78 -4.33 13.26 3.57
CA CYS A 78 -4.18 11.87 3.13
C CYS A 78 -4.04 10.90 4.30
N ALA A 79 -3.19 11.24 5.28
CA ALA A 79 -3.00 10.44 6.49
C ALA A 79 -4.28 10.38 7.34
N GLY A 80 -5.06 11.46 7.38
CA GLY A 80 -6.38 11.48 8.02
C GLY A 80 -7.35 10.51 7.36
N TYR A 81 -7.47 10.54 6.03
CA TYR A 81 -8.35 9.64 5.28
C TYR A 81 -7.95 8.18 5.39
N ALA A 82 -6.65 7.88 5.48
CA ALA A 82 -6.15 6.51 5.61
C ALA A 82 -6.40 5.88 6.99
N ARG A 83 -6.68 6.70 8.02
CA ARG A 83 -6.97 6.25 9.39
C ARG A 83 -8.46 6.20 9.72
N ALA A 84 -9.31 6.75 8.86
CA ALA A 84 -10.76 6.80 9.03
C ALA A 84 -11.39 5.45 8.69
#